data_AF-A0A1Y1I6P9-F1
#
_entry.id   AF-A0A1Y1I6P9-F1
#
_cell.length_a   1.000
_cell.length_b   1.000
_cell.length_c   1.000
_cell.angle_alpha   90.00
_cell.angle_beta   90.00
_cell.angle_gamma   90.00
#
_symmetry.space_group_name_H-M   'P 1'
#
loop_
_entity.id
_entity.type
_entity.pdbx_description
1 polymer ?
#
loop_
_entity_poly.entity_id
_entity_poly.type
_entity_poly.pdbx_seq_one_letter_code
_entity_poly.pdbx_strand_id
1 'polypeptide(L)'
;MALRGGASKASGSPGWKGANEIFKAGCNPSLAPCLRLSKFQKATALYHQALRNATGKNQDLAIIHKNLGSTHWRCAELVQEDADKEILNFHIKQGCHHYLAALSHGSDFQPEDWLAGVHKLLTKYVTTAVALFQEWDHVTRRSCLRKLSTALSEASGVCEAASQCKYKLAKQLYWEGIRLLEAVDKDRMEAATRCASLINEASQLLVEAMQRGTEEQRSEVEVSMEEVFLYQCTCESIQASYQGNALLDSLLKTQEHLDMDFVWLAIDKYKQAAVLARERDLEAEGSALSRLGHVYKGVLKMEKTAHTYYFKAAELALTFSPGRTSKLAWAQEAIREVGEHQERVRREEAAKEEQERGPWLEILKDELAALQRAVTGSAEAFLKHLYEKHPPKNPDHKLGPLGTDPDITKKALLRAISHYHTDKNLAAKHGKKWEVLCGQITRFLNSKYTYYK
;
A
#
# COMPACT_ATOMS: atom_id res chain seq x y z
N MET A 1 29.63 -89.03 6.13
CA MET A 1 28.50 -88.08 6.02
C MET A 1 29.08 -86.70 5.72
N ALA A 2 29.08 -86.31 4.45
CA ALA A 2 29.67 -85.06 3.98
C ALA A 2 28.65 -83.92 4.11
N LEU A 3 28.92 -82.95 4.98
CA LEU A 3 28.24 -81.67 5.03
C LEU A 3 28.74 -80.81 3.85
N ARG A 4 27.96 -80.75 2.77
CA ARG A 4 28.19 -79.78 1.70
C ARG A 4 27.68 -78.41 2.16
N GLY A 5 28.63 -77.56 2.54
CA GLY A 5 28.45 -76.12 2.54
C GLY A 5 28.13 -75.63 1.14
N GLY A 6 27.00 -74.96 0.99
CA GLY A 6 26.62 -74.19 -0.18
C GLY A 6 26.64 -72.71 0.16
N ALA A 7 27.83 -72.12 0.30
CA ALA A 7 27.98 -70.68 0.25
C ALA A 7 27.72 -70.24 -1.20
N SER A 8 26.47 -69.91 -1.50
CA SER A 8 26.09 -69.24 -2.74
C SER A 8 26.67 -67.82 -2.73
N LYS A 9 27.86 -67.68 -3.33
CA LYS A 9 28.37 -66.39 -3.84
C LYS A 9 27.39 -65.86 -4.88
N ALA A 10 26.44 -65.05 -4.46
CA ALA A 10 25.76 -64.10 -5.33
C ALA A 10 26.66 -62.87 -5.53
N SER A 11 27.80 -63.05 -6.20
CA SER A 11 28.58 -61.94 -6.74
C SER A 11 27.97 -61.51 -8.08
N GLY A 12 26.76 -60.98 -8.02
CA GLY A 12 26.12 -60.29 -9.13
C GLY A 12 26.45 -58.81 -9.06
N SER A 13 26.88 -58.22 -10.18
CA SER A 13 27.00 -56.77 -10.36
C SER A 13 25.79 -56.05 -9.71
N PRO A 14 25.99 -54.94 -8.96
CA PRO A 14 24.88 -54.22 -8.35
C PRO A 14 23.79 -53.96 -9.39
N GLY A 15 22.55 -54.40 -9.14
CA GLY A 15 21.48 -54.42 -10.15
C GLY A 15 21.22 -53.06 -10.83
N TRP A 16 21.62 -51.97 -10.19
CA TRP A 16 21.58 -50.61 -10.74
C TRP A 16 22.58 -50.34 -11.87
N LYS A 17 23.67 -51.11 -12.01
CA LYS A 17 24.63 -50.97 -13.11
C LYS A 17 23.99 -51.35 -14.46
N GLY A 18 23.16 -52.40 -14.50
CA GLY A 18 22.38 -52.75 -15.69
C GLY A 18 21.34 -51.67 -16.05
N ALA A 19 20.77 -51.01 -15.05
CA ALA A 19 19.89 -49.85 -15.28
C ALA A 19 20.63 -48.67 -15.91
N ASN A 20 21.90 -48.42 -15.55
CA ASN A 20 22.72 -47.36 -16.15
C ASN A 20 22.97 -47.58 -17.65
N GLU A 21 23.15 -48.82 -18.08
CA GLU A 21 23.35 -49.14 -19.50
C GLU A 21 22.10 -48.77 -20.31
N ILE A 22 20.92 -49.12 -19.81
CA ILE A 22 19.64 -48.74 -20.43
C ILE A 22 19.44 -47.22 -20.41
N PHE A 23 19.78 -46.55 -19.31
CA PHE A 23 19.73 -45.09 -19.21
C PHE A 23 20.64 -44.43 -20.26
N LYS A 24 21.89 -44.88 -20.38
CA LYS A 24 22.84 -44.37 -21.39
C LYS A 24 22.33 -44.58 -22.81
N ALA A 25 21.71 -45.72 -23.10
CA ALA A 25 21.09 -45.97 -24.40
C ALA A 25 19.93 -44.98 -24.70
N GLY A 26 19.14 -44.59 -23.68
CA GLY A 26 18.10 -43.56 -23.82
C GLY A 26 18.64 -42.14 -24.06
N CYS A 27 19.88 -41.87 -23.64
CA CYS A 27 20.55 -40.59 -23.89
C CYS A 27 21.04 -40.42 -25.34
N ASN A 28 20.95 -41.45 -26.18
CA ASN A 28 21.36 -41.34 -27.58
C ASN A 28 20.42 -40.40 -28.36
N PRO A 29 20.88 -39.23 -28.83
CA PRO A 29 20.04 -38.27 -29.54
C PRO A 29 19.61 -38.76 -30.93
N SER A 30 20.24 -39.80 -31.50
CA SER A 30 19.83 -40.35 -32.79
C SER A 30 18.57 -41.21 -32.74
N LEU A 31 18.09 -41.56 -31.54
CA LEU A 31 16.85 -42.28 -31.34
C LEU A 31 15.65 -41.32 -31.33
N ALA A 32 14.53 -41.75 -31.91
CA ALA A 32 13.27 -41.01 -31.84
C ALA A 32 12.83 -40.77 -30.38
N PRO A 33 12.15 -39.64 -30.05
CA PRO A 33 11.73 -39.30 -28.69
C PRO A 33 10.97 -40.42 -27.96
N CYS A 34 10.03 -41.09 -28.65
CA CYS A 34 9.26 -42.20 -28.08
C CYS A 34 10.13 -43.41 -27.69
N LEU A 35 11.16 -43.73 -28.47
CA LEU A 35 12.10 -44.79 -28.17
C LEU A 35 12.98 -44.41 -26.97
N ARG A 36 13.45 -43.17 -26.91
CA ARG A 36 14.21 -42.65 -25.77
C ARG A 36 13.38 -42.69 -24.49
N LEU A 37 12.11 -42.27 -24.55
CA LEU A 37 11.17 -42.32 -23.43
C LEU A 37 10.96 -43.76 -22.94
N SER A 38 10.74 -44.71 -23.86
CA SER A 38 10.62 -46.13 -23.52
C SER A 38 11.88 -46.68 -22.82
N LYS A 39 13.08 -46.29 -23.27
CA LYS A 39 14.34 -46.66 -22.60
C LYS A 39 14.43 -46.06 -21.19
N PHE A 40 14.07 -44.79 -21.01
CA PHE A 40 14.08 -44.17 -19.68
C PHE A 40 13.06 -44.82 -18.74
N GLN A 41 11.84 -45.12 -19.19
CA GLN A 41 10.84 -45.84 -18.40
C GLN A 41 11.35 -47.23 -17.98
N LYS A 42 12.02 -47.96 -18.89
CA LYS A 42 12.66 -49.23 -18.57
C LYS A 42 13.79 -49.07 -17.54
N ALA A 43 14.62 -48.03 -17.66
CA ALA A 43 15.65 -47.73 -16.68
C ALA A 43 15.04 -47.41 -15.30
N THR A 44 13.98 -46.60 -15.24
CA THR A 44 13.24 -46.30 -14.00
C THR A 44 12.76 -47.58 -13.30
N ALA A 45 12.14 -48.51 -14.04
CA ALA A 45 11.68 -49.79 -13.48
C ALA A 45 12.83 -50.62 -12.88
N LEU A 46 13.98 -50.68 -13.56
CA LEU A 46 15.16 -51.39 -13.08
C LEU A 46 15.79 -50.70 -11.86
N TYR A 47 15.83 -49.38 -11.81
CA TYR A 47 16.30 -48.67 -10.62
C TYR A 47 15.36 -48.87 -9.42
N HIS A 48 14.04 -48.86 -9.60
CA HIS A 48 13.11 -49.20 -8.51
C HIS A 48 13.28 -50.65 -8.04
N GLN A 49 13.55 -51.58 -8.95
CA GLN A 49 13.89 -52.95 -8.55
C GLN A 49 15.19 -53.00 -7.73
N ALA A 50 16.23 -52.27 -8.15
CA ALA A 50 17.47 -52.17 -7.40
C ALA A 50 17.25 -51.52 -6.03
N LEU A 51 16.40 -50.48 -5.95
CA LEU A 51 16.04 -49.80 -4.71
C LEU A 51 15.36 -50.75 -3.72
N ARG A 52 14.41 -51.58 -4.18
CA ARG A 52 13.74 -52.58 -3.33
C ARG A 52 14.68 -53.65 -2.79
N ASN A 53 15.76 -53.94 -3.52
CA ASN A 53 16.74 -54.95 -3.15
C ASN A 53 17.91 -54.38 -2.32
N ALA A 54 17.99 -53.06 -2.17
CA ALA A 54 19.04 -52.41 -1.41
C ALA A 54 18.72 -52.46 0.10
N THR A 55 19.68 -52.90 0.89
CA THR A 55 19.55 -53.03 2.36
C THR A 55 20.43 -52.03 3.09
N GLY A 56 19.82 -51.29 4.03
CA GLY A 56 20.52 -50.31 4.88
C GLY A 56 20.94 -49.03 4.15
N LYS A 57 21.23 -47.95 4.88
CA LYS A 57 21.83 -46.74 4.30
C LYS A 57 23.23 -47.05 3.80
N ASN A 58 23.50 -46.83 2.53
CA ASN A 58 24.81 -47.05 1.92
C ASN A 58 25.01 -46.16 0.69
N GLN A 59 26.25 -46.14 0.17
CA GLN A 59 26.64 -45.35 -1.00
C GLN A 59 25.79 -45.66 -2.25
N ASP A 60 25.43 -46.93 -2.44
CA ASP A 60 24.66 -47.39 -3.61
C ASP A 60 23.24 -46.82 -3.62
N LEU A 61 22.58 -46.68 -2.46
CA LEU A 61 21.25 -46.05 -2.36
C LEU A 61 21.28 -44.61 -2.86
N ALA A 62 22.28 -43.83 -2.46
CA ALA A 62 22.42 -42.44 -2.91
C ALA A 62 22.60 -42.38 -4.44
N ILE A 63 23.36 -43.30 -5.02
CA ILE A 63 23.57 -43.40 -6.48
C ILE A 63 22.27 -43.77 -7.20
N ILE A 64 21.54 -44.77 -6.69
CA ILE A 64 20.26 -45.21 -7.26
C ILE A 64 19.26 -44.04 -7.28
N HIS A 65 19.14 -43.33 -6.16
CA HIS A 65 18.27 -42.16 -6.06
C HIS A 65 18.69 -41.03 -7.01
N LYS A 66 19.99 -40.70 -7.12
CA LYS A 66 20.48 -39.70 -8.08
C LYS A 66 20.10 -40.08 -9.52
N ASN A 67 20.23 -41.35 -9.86
CA ASN A 67 19.96 -41.84 -11.22
C ASN A 67 18.45 -41.91 -11.50
N LEU A 68 17.62 -42.26 -10.53
CA LEU A 68 16.17 -42.13 -10.62
C LEU A 68 15.76 -40.68 -10.86
N GLY A 69 16.31 -39.74 -10.08
CA GLY A 69 16.09 -38.31 -10.27
C GLY A 69 16.41 -37.86 -11.69
N SER A 70 17.58 -38.27 -12.20
CA SER A 70 18.02 -37.98 -13.56
C SER A 70 17.15 -38.63 -14.64
N THR A 71 16.62 -39.83 -14.39
CA THR A 71 15.76 -40.54 -15.34
C THR A 71 14.39 -39.89 -15.42
N HIS A 72 13.78 -39.54 -14.28
CA HIS A 72 12.54 -38.77 -14.26
C HIS A 72 12.70 -37.40 -14.94
N TRP A 73 13.85 -36.75 -14.79
CA TRP A 73 14.12 -35.51 -15.51
C TRP A 73 14.13 -35.71 -17.03
N ARG A 74 14.84 -36.73 -17.53
CA ARG A 74 14.85 -37.03 -18.97
C ARG A 74 13.48 -37.42 -19.52
N CYS A 75 12.67 -38.13 -18.72
CA CYS A 75 11.27 -38.37 -19.08
C CYS A 75 10.50 -37.06 -19.20
N ALA A 76 10.61 -36.15 -18.22
CA ALA A 76 9.95 -34.86 -18.25
C ALA A 76 10.34 -34.03 -19.49
N GLU A 77 11.63 -33.97 -19.86
CA GLU A 77 12.10 -33.26 -21.05
C GLU A 77 11.45 -33.79 -22.35
N LEU A 78 11.31 -35.11 -22.50
CA LEU A 78 10.72 -35.71 -23.70
C LEU A 78 9.19 -35.63 -23.77
N VAL A 79 8.56 -35.51 -22.62
CA VAL A 79 7.09 -35.44 -22.48
C VAL A 79 6.60 -34.00 -22.70
N GLN A 80 7.46 -32.99 -22.60
CA GLN A 80 7.10 -31.57 -22.82
C GLN A 80 6.47 -31.27 -24.19
N GLU A 81 6.83 -32.00 -25.24
CA GLU A 81 6.45 -31.67 -26.62
C GLU A 81 5.00 -32.05 -26.98
N ASP A 82 4.38 -33.01 -26.28
CA ASP A 82 3.11 -33.63 -26.72
C ASP A 82 2.16 -34.08 -25.57
N ALA A 83 2.44 -33.73 -24.31
CA ALA A 83 1.82 -34.43 -23.18
C ALA A 83 0.81 -33.66 -22.34
N ASP A 84 -0.03 -34.50 -21.72
CA ASP A 84 -0.80 -34.20 -20.52
C ASP A 84 0.11 -33.61 -19.42
N LYS A 85 -0.24 -32.39 -18.99
CA LYS A 85 0.45 -31.62 -17.95
C LYS A 85 0.59 -32.41 -16.64
N GLU A 86 -0.32 -33.35 -16.34
CA GLU A 86 -0.23 -34.18 -15.14
C GLU A 86 0.89 -35.24 -15.24
N ILE A 87 1.16 -35.80 -16.42
CA ILE A 87 2.28 -36.74 -16.62
C ILE A 87 3.61 -36.00 -16.43
N LEU A 88 3.73 -34.82 -17.01
CA LEU A 88 4.91 -33.98 -16.84
C LEU A 88 5.12 -33.60 -15.36
N ASN A 89 4.06 -33.14 -14.69
CA ASN A 89 4.09 -32.81 -13.27
C ASN A 89 4.44 -34.02 -12.38
N PHE A 90 3.97 -35.23 -12.72
CA PHE A 90 4.38 -36.47 -12.05
C PHE A 90 5.89 -36.67 -12.14
N HIS A 91 6.47 -36.59 -13.34
CA HIS A 91 7.91 -36.75 -13.51
C HIS A 91 8.70 -35.66 -12.78
N ILE A 92 8.24 -34.40 -12.82
CA ILE A 92 8.82 -33.28 -12.06
C ILE A 92 8.91 -33.58 -10.57
N LYS A 93 7.81 -34.01 -9.97
CA LYS A 93 7.73 -34.34 -8.54
C LYS A 93 8.64 -35.51 -8.18
N GLN A 94 8.59 -36.60 -8.94
CA GLN A 94 9.39 -37.80 -8.67
C GLN A 94 10.88 -37.52 -8.80
N GLY A 95 11.28 -36.71 -9.80
CA GLY A 95 12.67 -36.32 -9.96
C GLY A 95 13.21 -35.58 -8.74
N CYS A 96 12.43 -34.62 -8.21
CA CYS A 96 12.83 -33.83 -7.02
C CYS A 96 12.94 -34.72 -5.79
N HIS A 97 11.93 -35.56 -5.53
CA HIS A 97 11.94 -36.51 -4.43
C HIS A 97 13.19 -37.40 -4.46
N HIS A 98 13.52 -37.95 -5.62
CA HIS A 98 14.70 -38.81 -5.74
C HIS A 98 16.02 -38.06 -5.60
N TYR A 99 16.14 -36.82 -6.09
CA TYR A 99 17.35 -36.02 -5.84
C TYR A 99 17.51 -35.66 -4.35
N LEU A 100 16.43 -35.30 -3.65
CA LEU A 100 16.49 -35.03 -2.20
C LEU A 100 16.87 -36.26 -1.40
N ALA A 101 16.27 -37.41 -1.74
CA ALA A 101 16.66 -38.68 -1.15
C ALA A 101 18.13 -39.04 -1.45
N ALA A 102 18.64 -38.71 -2.64
CA ALA A 102 20.06 -38.91 -2.96
C ALA A 102 20.98 -38.07 -2.06
N LEU A 103 20.59 -36.83 -1.74
CA LEU A 103 21.32 -35.96 -0.82
C LEU A 103 21.24 -36.48 0.62
N SER A 104 20.05 -36.84 1.08
CA SER A 104 19.82 -37.35 2.44
C SER A 104 20.51 -38.69 2.70
N HIS A 105 20.50 -39.61 1.73
CA HIS A 105 21.24 -40.87 1.83
C HIS A 105 22.73 -40.70 1.53
N GLY A 106 23.13 -39.64 0.83
CA GLY A 106 24.51 -39.38 0.45
C GLY A 106 25.31 -38.64 1.51
N SER A 107 24.67 -37.88 2.41
CA SER A 107 25.34 -37.01 3.40
C SER A 107 26.43 -37.72 4.20
N ASP A 108 26.20 -38.99 4.55
CA ASP A 108 27.08 -39.76 5.43
C ASP A 108 28.08 -40.64 4.66
N PHE A 109 27.93 -40.77 3.33
CA PHE A 109 28.63 -41.80 2.54
C PHE A 109 29.28 -41.29 1.24
N GLN A 110 28.89 -40.12 0.74
CA GLN A 110 29.38 -39.56 -0.52
C GLN A 110 30.30 -38.37 -0.27
N PRO A 111 31.32 -38.16 -1.13
CA PRO A 111 32.16 -36.97 -1.06
C PRO A 111 31.37 -35.67 -1.25
N GLU A 112 31.84 -34.59 -0.65
CA GLU A 112 31.21 -33.26 -0.74
C GLU A 112 31.04 -32.79 -2.19
N ASP A 113 32.04 -32.98 -3.05
CA ASP A 113 31.96 -32.65 -4.48
C ASP A 113 30.84 -33.41 -5.21
N TRP A 114 30.58 -34.66 -4.81
CA TRP A 114 29.49 -35.44 -5.38
C TRP A 114 28.14 -34.87 -4.95
N LEU A 115 27.98 -34.53 -3.66
CA LEU A 115 26.78 -33.91 -3.11
C LEU A 115 26.52 -32.55 -3.76
N ALA A 116 27.55 -31.72 -3.91
CA ALA A 116 27.49 -30.46 -4.64
C ALA A 116 27.04 -30.65 -6.10
N GLY A 117 27.53 -31.70 -6.76
CA GLY A 117 27.07 -32.10 -8.10
C GLY A 117 25.58 -32.46 -8.14
N VAL A 118 25.06 -33.18 -7.13
CA VAL A 118 23.63 -33.50 -7.02
C VAL A 118 22.79 -32.26 -6.74
N HIS A 119 23.25 -31.37 -5.84
CA HIS A 119 22.62 -30.08 -5.60
C HIS A 119 22.51 -29.26 -6.88
N LYS A 120 23.58 -29.15 -7.67
CA LYS A 120 23.59 -28.43 -8.95
C LYS A 120 22.58 -29.02 -9.96
N LEU A 121 22.45 -30.35 -10.01
CA LEU A 121 21.45 -31.00 -10.86
C LEU A 121 20.02 -30.68 -10.40
N LEU A 122 19.76 -30.75 -9.10
CA LEU A 122 18.45 -30.41 -8.52
C LEU A 122 18.09 -28.94 -8.78
N THR A 123 19.02 -28.00 -8.54
CA THR A 123 18.81 -26.57 -8.82
C THR A 123 18.50 -26.34 -10.28
N LYS A 124 19.31 -26.90 -11.20
CA LYS A 124 19.07 -26.79 -12.64
C LYS A 124 17.68 -27.32 -13.01
N TYR A 125 17.33 -28.49 -12.49
CA TYR A 125 16.05 -29.13 -12.76
C TYR A 125 14.86 -28.27 -12.30
N VAL A 126 14.89 -27.80 -11.05
CA VAL A 126 13.82 -26.97 -10.50
C VAL A 126 13.74 -25.63 -11.22
N THR A 127 14.87 -25.02 -11.57
CA THR A 127 14.90 -23.78 -12.36
C THR A 127 14.20 -23.97 -13.71
N THR A 128 14.52 -25.05 -14.42
CA THR A 128 13.89 -25.34 -15.71
C THR A 128 12.41 -25.68 -15.57
N ALA A 129 12.01 -26.45 -14.55
CA ALA A 129 10.61 -26.74 -14.27
C ALA A 129 9.80 -25.48 -13.95
N VAL A 130 10.34 -24.59 -13.12
CA VAL A 130 9.74 -23.31 -12.77
C VAL A 130 9.58 -22.41 -13.99
N ALA A 131 10.61 -22.32 -14.86
CA ALA A 131 10.54 -21.57 -16.10
C ALA A 131 9.44 -22.12 -17.03
N LEU A 132 9.35 -23.44 -17.17
CA LEU A 132 8.30 -24.07 -17.96
C LEU A 132 6.90 -23.77 -17.44
N PHE A 133 6.71 -23.76 -16.12
CA PHE A 133 5.42 -23.43 -15.52
C PHE A 133 4.99 -21.98 -15.79
N GLN A 134 5.89 -21.07 -16.13
CA GLN A 134 5.54 -19.66 -16.41
C GLN A 134 4.66 -19.54 -17.66
N GLU A 135 4.86 -20.42 -18.64
CA GLU A 135 4.07 -20.50 -19.89
C GLU A 135 2.67 -21.07 -19.67
N TRP A 136 2.37 -21.58 -18.47
CA TRP A 136 1.08 -22.20 -18.16
C TRP A 136 0.09 -21.17 -17.62
N ASP A 137 -1.19 -21.48 -17.78
CA ASP A 137 -2.27 -20.72 -17.17
C ASP A 137 -2.11 -20.63 -15.64
N HIS A 138 -2.62 -19.55 -15.06
CA HIS A 138 -2.37 -19.21 -13.66
C HIS A 138 -2.82 -20.29 -12.66
N VAL A 139 -3.90 -21.03 -12.96
CA VAL A 139 -4.43 -22.08 -12.09
C VAL A 139 -3.50 -23.28 -12.09
N THR A 140 -3.15 -23.78 -13.27
CA THR A 140 -2.26 -24.93 -13.43
C THR A 140 -0.87 -24.61 -12.91
N ARG A 141 -0.33 -23.43 -13.23
CA ARG A 141 0.96 -22.94 -12.71
C ARG A 141 0.99 -22.96 -11.18
N ARG A 142 -0.01 -22.39 -10.52
CA ARG A 142 -0.10 -22.36 -9.05
C ARG A 142 -0.15 -23.77 -8.46
N SER A 143 -0.98 -24.65 -9.03
CA SER A 143 -1.10 -26.05 -8.58
C SER A 143 0.25 -26.77 -8.65
N CYS A 144 0.97 -26.64 -9.77
CA CYS A 144 2.24 -27.32 -9.96
C CYS A 144 3.37 -26.74 -9.11
N LEU A 145 3.44 -25.41 -8.97
CA LEU A 145 4.36 -24.76 -8.03
C LEU A 145 4.11 -25.20 -6.58
N ARG A 146 2.84 -25.35 -6.16
CA ARG A 146 2.51 -25.83 -4.81
C ARG A 146 2.93 -27.30 -4.61
N LYS A 147 2.64 -28.17 -5.59
CA LYS A 147 3.08 -29.58 -5.57
C LYS A 147 4.61 -29.67 -5.50
N LEU A 148 5.33 -28.86 -6.28
CA LEU A 148 6.79 -28.81 -6.31
C LEU A 148 7.38 -28.27 -5.00
N SER A 149 6.85 -27.16 -4.48
CA SER A 149 7.24 -26.59 -3.19
C SER A 149 7.07 -27.60 -2.05
N THR A 150 5.96 -28.34 -2.05
CA THR A 150 5.72 -29.42 -1.08
C THR A 150 6.79 -30.51 -1.17
N ALA A 151 7.11 -30.96 -2.38
CA ALA A 151 8.16 -31.96 -2.60
C ALA A 151 9.54 -31.47 -2.13
N LEU A 152 9.82 -30.17 -2.24
CA LEU A 152 11.08 -29.55 -1.82
C LEU A 152 11.14 -29.21 -0.33
N SER A 153 10.04 -29.35 0.41
CA SER A 153 9.97 -28.98 1.83
C SER A 153 10.83 -29.89 2.73
N GLU A 154 11.04 -31.13 2.30
CA GLU A 154 11.89 -32.13 2.97
C GLU A 154 13.39 -31.81 2.89
N ALA A 155 13.81 -30.87 2.05
CA ALA A 155 15.21 -30.47 1.98
C ALA A 155 15.67 -29.87 3.33
N SER A 156 16.83 -30.29 3.83
CA SER A 156 17.47 -29.70 5.01
C SER A 156 18.44 -28.58 4.62
N GLY A 157 18.53 -27.54 5.45
CA GLY A 157 19.51 -26.46 5.28
C GLY A 157 19.27 -25.58 4.05
N VAL A 158 20.36 -24.97 3.55
CA VAL A 158 20.33 -24.11 2.35
C VAL A 158 20.02 -24.97 1.13
N CYS A 159 18.99 -24.58 0.39
CA CYS A 159 18.53 -25.26 -0.82
C CYS A 159 18.00 -24.22 -1.80
N GLU A 160 18.88 -23.79 -2.71
CA GLU A 160 18.59 -22.79 -3.75
C GLU A 160 17.33 -23.12 -4.55
N ALA A 161 17.14 -24.41 -4.90
CA ALA A 161 15.96 -24.91 -5.58
C ALA A 161 14.66 -24.70 -4.79
N ALA A 162 14.68 -25.02 -3.48
CA ALA A 162 13.52 -24.85 -2.62
C ALA A 162 13.17 -23.36 -2.43
N SER A 163 14.19 -22.52 -2.24
CA SER A 163 14.03 -21.07 -2.14
C SER A 163 13.38 -20.49 -3.40
N GLN A 164 13.94 -20.79 -4.58
CA GLN A 164 13.44 -20.30 -5.86
C GLN A 164 11.99 -20.72 -6.10
N CYS A 165 11.64 -21.97 -5.82
CA CYS A 165 10.27 -22.46 -6.02
C CYS A 165 9.27 -21.73 -5.10
N LYS A 166 9.60 -21.57 -3.82
CA LYS A 166 8.76 -20.86 -2.84
C LYS A 166 8.59 -19.40 -3.19
N TYR A 167 9.68 -18.73 -3.56
CA TYR A 167 9.66 -17.35 -4.02
C TYR A 167 8.71 -17.16 -5.21
N LYS A 168 8.79 -18.03 -6.23
CA LYS A 168 7.91 -17.93 -7.41
C LYS A 168 6.45 -18.24 -7.10
N LEU A 169 6.18 -19.19 -6.19
CA LEU A 169 4.82 -19.43 -5.70
C LEU A 169 4.28 -18.22 -4.92
N ALA A 170 5.09 -17.62 -4.06
CA ALA A 170 4.72 -16.42 -3.30
C ALA A 170 4.34 -15.26 -4.23
N LYS A 171 5.18 -14.95 -5.24
CA LYS A 171 4.86 -13.91 -6.24
C LYS A 171 3.57 -14.22 -6.99
N GLN A 172 3.29 -15.47 -7.31
CA GLN A 172 2.05 -15.86 -7.96
C GLN A 172 0.82 -15.56 -7.09
N LEU A 173 0.86 -15.93 -5.80
CA LEU A 173 -0.22 -15.67 -4.85
C LEU A 173 -0.40 -14.18 -4.59
N TYR A 174 0.71 -13.44 -4.47
CA TYR A 174 0.72 -11.98 -4.34
C TYR A 174 -0.03 -11.30 -5.49
N TRP A 175 0.34 -11.60 -6.74
CA TRP A 175 -0.30 -11.01 -7.91
C TRP A 175 -1.76 -11.45 -8.11
N GLU A 176 -2.13 -12.63 -7.61
CA GLU A 176 -3.52 -13.07 -7.58
C GLU A 176 -4.33 -12.26 -6.55
N GLY A 177 -3.78 -12.03 -5.36
CA GLY A 177 -4.40 -11.21 -4.32
C GLY A 177 -4.65 -9.78 -4.78
N ILE A 178 -3.65 -9.13 -5.40
CA ILE A 178 -3.78 -7.76 -5.93
C ILE A 178 -4.89 -7.69 -6.97
N ARG A 179 -4.90 -8.62 -7.93
CA ARG A 179 -5.94 -8.65 -8.97
C ARG A 179 -7.34 -8.81 -8.40
N LEU A 180 -7.51 -9.59 -7.33
CA LEU A 180 -8.79 -9.70 -6.63
C LEU A 180 -9.19 -8.37 -5.99
N LEU A 181 -8.24 -7.63 -5.41
CA LEU A 181 -8.51 -6.35 -4.77
C LEU A 181 -8.85 -5.25 -5.80
N GLU A 182 -8.16 -5.22 -6.94
CA GLU A 182 -8.32 -4.21 -7.99
C GLU A 182 -9.56 -4.42 -8.86
N ALA A 183 -10.02 -5.66 -9.05
CA ALA A 183 -11.11 -6.00 -9.97
C ALA A 183 -12.52 -5.67 -9.41
N VAL A 184 -12.63 -5.13 -8.20
CA VAL A 184 -13.90 -5.12 -7.45
C VAL A 184 -14.54 -3.74 -7.39
N ASP A 185 -15.73 -3.66 -8.00
CA ASP A 185 -16.58 -2.46 -7.98
C ASP A 185 -17.57 -2.40 -6.80
N LYS A 186 -17.91 -3.54 -6.15
CA LYS A 186 -19.06 -3.61 -5.22
C LYS A 186 -18.83 -4.25 -3.84
N ASP A 187 -17.95 -5.24 -3.68
CA ASP A 187 -17.68 -5.87 -2.37
C ASP A 187 -16.18 -5.87 -2.02
N ARG A 188 -15.68 -4.69 -1.66
CA ARG A 188 -14.27 -4.47 -1.33
C ARG A 188 -13.84 -5.25 -0.06
N MET A 189 -14.78 -5.66 0.80
CA MET A 189 -14.46 -6.42 2.02
C MET A 189 -14.15 -7.89 1.74
N GLU A 190 -15.00 -8.57 0.95
CA GLU A 190 -14.73 -9.95 0.56
C GLU A 190 -13.42 -10.03 -0.23
N ALA A 191 -13.22 -9.08 -1.14
CA ALA A 191 -12.01 -8.94 -1.93
C ALA A 191 -10.76 -8.78 -1.04
N ALA A 192 -10.79 -7.85 -0.07
CA ALA A 192 -9.71 -7.64 0.88
C ALA A 192 -9.45 -8.88 1.74
N THR A 193 -10.48 -9.63 2.12
CA THR A 193 -10.35 -10.86 2.91
C THR A 193 -9.68 -11.97 2.13
N ARG A 194 -10.09 -12.18 0.87
CA ARG A 194 -9.46 -13.16 -0.01
C ARG A 194 -8.03 -12.76 -0.37
N CYS A 195 -7.79 -11.48 -0.63
CA CYS A 195 -6.45 -10.94 -0.85
C CYS A 195 -5.57 -11.17 0.38
N ALA A 196 -6.02 -10.80 1.58
CA ALA A 196 -5.29 -11.02 2.83
C ALA A 196 -4.88 -12.48 3.03
N SER A 197 -5.78 -13.43 2.74
CA SER A 197 -5.45 -14.86 2.82
C SER A 197 -4.30 -15.25 1.89
N LEU A 198 -4.30 -14.75 0.64
CA LEU A 198 -3.25 -15.04 -0.34
C LEU A 198 -1.93 -14.35 0.03
N ILE A 199 -2.00 -13.11 0.50
CA ILE A 199 -0.84 -12.32 0.96
C ILE A 199 -0.19 -12.97 2.19
N ASN A 200 -0.97 -13.50 3.13
CA ASN A 200 -0.45 -14.22 4.28
C ASN A 200 0.25 -15.54 3.86
N GLU A 201 -0.33 -16.31 2.95
CA GLU A 201 0.33 -17.50 2.39
C GLU A 201 1.63 -17.12 1.65
N ALA A 202 1.61 -16.05 0.86
CA ALA A 202 2.80 -15.52 0.18
C ALA A 202 3.89 -15.11 1.18
N SER A 203 3.53 -14.42 2.27
CA SER A 203 4.46 -14.00 3.32
C SER A 203 5.16 -15.19 3.98
N GLN A 204 4.41 -16.23 4.34
CA GLN A 204 4.98 -17.47 4.89
C GLN A 204 5.98 -18.13 3.93
N LEU A 205 5.62 -18.21 2.65
CA LEU A 205 6.50 -18.78 1.62
C LEU A 205 7.78 -17.94 1.42
N LEU A 206 7.71 -16.61 1.51
CA LEU A 206 8.89 -15.75 1.43
C LEU A 206 9.82 -15.93 2.62
N VAL A 207 9.28 -16.04 3.84
CA VAL A 207 10.09 -16.34 5.03
C VAL A 207 10.82 -17.68 4.87
N GLU A 208 10.13 -18.70 4.36
CA GLU A 208 10.75 -20.00 4.10
C GLU A 208 11.77 -19.96 2.96
N ALA A 209 11.54 -19.12 1.93
CA ALA A 209 12.50 -18.90 0.86
C ALA A 209 13.77 -18.22 1.39
N MET A 210 13.61 -17.19 2.22
CA MET A 210 14.70 -16.46 2.88
C MET A 210 15.64 -17.39 3.64
N GLN A 211 15.07 -18.28 4.45
CA GLN A 211 15.85 -19.21 5.29
C GLN A 211 16.67 -20.21 4.46
N ARG A 212 16.23 -20.51 3.24
CA ARG A 212 16.79 -21.57 2.38
C ARG A 212 17.61 -21.03 1.21
N GLY A 213 17.54 -19.75 0.92
CA GLY A 213 18.17 -19.13 -0.24
C GLY A 213 19.66 -18.83 -0.04
N THR A 214 20.35 -18.66 -1.18
CA THR A 214 21.68 -18.03 -1.25
C THR A 214 21.60 -16.55 -0.88
N GLU A 215 22.73 -15.90 -0.65
CA GLU A 215 22.77 -14.45 -0.37
C GLU A 215 22.08 -13.61 -1.45
N GLU A 216 22.34 -13.91 -2.73
CA GLU A 216 21.69 -13.26 -3.87
C GLU A 216 20.16 -13.45 -3.85
N GLN A 217 19.69 -14.67 -3.61
CA GLN A 217 18.25 -14.95 -3.54
C GLN A 217 17.59 -14.28 -2.33
N ARG A 218 18.29 -14.14 -1.21
CA ARG A 218 17.77 -13.47 -0.02
C ARG A 218 17.47 -12.00 -0.31
N SER A 219 18.39 -11.31 -0.98
CA SER A 219 18.18 -9.92 -1.41
C SER A 219 16.91 -9.76 -2.28
N GLU A 220 16.68 -10.66 -3.25
CA GLU A 220 15.45 -10.64 -4.06
C GLU A 220 14.17 -10.89 -3.22
N VAL A 221 14.25 -11.81 -2.25
CA VAL A 221 13.14 -12.13 -1.35
C VAL A 221 12.83 -10.95 -0.43
N GLU A 222 13.83 -10.24 0.10
CA GLU A 222 13.66 -9.08 0.98
C GLU A 222 12.81 -8.00 0.31
N VAL A 223 13.15 -7.64 -0.94
CA VAL A 223 12.37 -6.66 -1.72
C VAL A 223 10.91 -7.10 -1.87
N SER A 224 10.66 -8.38 -2.13
CA SER A 224 9.29 -8.89 -2.28
C SER A 224 8.55 -9.01 -0.95
N MET A 225 9.24 -9.16 0.19
CA MET A 225 8.62 -9.12 1.50
C MET A 225 8.08 -7.72 1.82
N GLU A 226 8.80 -6.66 1.42
CA GLU A 226 8.32 -5.28 1.56
C GLU A 226 7.05 -5.05 0.73
N GLU A 227 7.00 -5.54 -0.51
CA GLU A 227 5.81 -5.47 -1.36
C GLU A 227 4.60 -6.20 -0.75
N VAL A 228 4.80 -7.43 -0.25
CA VAL A 228 3.76 -8.23 0.42
C VAL A 228 3.27 -7.52 1.67
N PHE A 229 4.17 -6.95 2.46
CA PHE A 229 3.83 -6.21 3.68
C PHE A 229 2.96 -4.97 3.39
N LEU A 230 3.25 -4.25 2.30
CA LEU A 230 2.45 -3.10 1.86
C LEU A 230 0.99 -3.49 1.64
N TYR A 231 0.76 -4.55 0.87
CA TYR A 231 -0.61 -5.02 0.57
C TYR A 231 -1.29 -5.71 1.75
N GLN A 232 -0.53 -6.30 2.66
CA GLN A 232 -1.07 -6.77 3.94
C GLN A 232 -1.66 -5.60 4.74
N CYS A 233 -0.90 -4.50 4.89
CA CYS A 233 -1.39 -3.29 5.55
C CYS A 233 -2.66 -2.74 4.88
N THR A 234 -2.68 -2.70 3.55
CA THR A 234 -3.86 -2.25 2.79
C THR A 234 -5.09 -3.12 3.08
N CYS A 235 -4.96 -4.45 3.04
CA CYS A 235 -6.08 -5.35 3.31
C CYS A 235 -6.58 -5.23 4.75
N GLU A 236 -5.68 -5.18 5.73
CA GLU A 236 -6.02 -5.01 7.14
C GLU A 236 -6.68 -3.65 7.39
N SER A 237 -6.24 -2.58 6.71
CA SER A 237 -6.88 -1.26 6.80
C SER A 237 -8.33 -1.27 6.31
N ILE A 238 -8.57 -1.92 5.17
CA ILE A 238 -9.92 -2.08 4.63
C ILE A 238 -10.78 -2.88 5.61
N GLN A 239 -10.29 -4.02 6.10
CA GLN A 239 -11.02 -4.84 7.07
C GLN A 239 -11.34 -4.08 8.37
N ALA A 240 -10.39 -3.34 8.92
CA ALA A 240 -10.60 -2.52 10.10
C ALA A 240 -11.67 -1.44 9.86
N SER A 241 -11.65 -0.78 8.69
CA SER A 241 -12.69 0.20 8.32
C SER A 241 -14.08 -0.43 8.22
N TYR A 242 -14.19 -1.62 7.62
CA TYR A 242 -15.46 -2.35 7.54
C TYR A 242 -15.97 -2.78 8.92
N GLN A 243 -15.09 -3.26 9.80
CA GLN A 243 -15.45 -3.58 11.19
C GLN A 243 -15.95 -2.33 11.93
N GLY A 244 -15.27 -1.19 11.78
CA GLY A 244 -15.72 0.08 12.34
C GLY A 244 -17.11 0.50 11.84
N ASN A 245 -17.36 0.38 10.53
CA ASN A 245 -18.67 0.67 9.94
C ASN A 245 -19.76 -0.26 10.48
N ALA A 246 -19.49 -1.57 10.55
CA ALA A 246 -20.44 -2.55 11.06
C ALA A 246 -20.81 -2.30 12.53
N LEU A 247 -19.83 -1.94 13.36
CA LEU A 247 -20.06 -1.53 14.75
C LEU A 247 -20.96 -0.29 14.81
N LEU A 248 -20.61 0.76 14.05
CA LEU A 248 -21.36 2.01 14.06
C LEU A 248 -22.80 1.83 13.53
N ASP A 249 -22.97 1.08 12.45
CA ASP A 249 -24.29 0.76 11.88
C ASP A 249 -25.16 -0.03 12.87
N SER A 250 -24.57 -1.00 13.58
CA SER A 250 -25.28 -1.77 14.60
C SER A 250 -25.78 -0.86 15.72
N LEU A 251 -24.94 0.05 16.21
CA LEU A 251 -25.29 1.00 17.27
C LEU A 251 -26.39 1.97 16.86
N LEU A 252 -26.28 2.56 15.67
CA LEU A 252 -27.18 3.63 15.24
C LEU A 252 -28.55 3.11 14.76
N LYS A 253 -28.63 1.86 14.31
CA LYS A 253 -29.87 1.31 13.71
C LYS A 253 -30.59 0.29 14.58
N THR A 254 -29.88 -0.37 15.50
CA THR A 254 -30.41 -1.57 16.17
C THR A 254 -30.64 -1.36 17.66
N GLN A 255 -29.88 -0.47 18.31
CA GLN A 255 -29.97 -0.26 19.75
C GLN A 255 -30.80 0.98 20.09
N GLU A 256 -31.66 0.84 21.09
CA GLU A 256 -32.48 1.95 21.61
C GLU A 256 -31.66 2.94 22.44
N HIS A 257 -30.55 2.49 23.00
CA HIS A 257 -29.59 3.30 23.74
C HIS A 257 -28.21 3.23 23.09
N LEU A 258 -27.54 4.39 23.02
CA LEU A 258 -26.19 4.48 22.47
C LEU A 258 -25.19 3.93 23.48
N ASP A 259 -24.62 2.76 23.18
CA ASP A 259 -23.52 2.20 23.95
C ASP A 259 -22.19 2.86 23.55
N MET A 260 -21.63 3.63 24.49
CA MET A 260 -20.41 4.40 24.30
C MET A 260 -19.15 3.53 24.15
N ASP A 261 -19.13 2.32 24.72
CA ASP A 261 -17.95 1.44 24.61
C ASP A 261 -17.77 0.97 23.17
N PHE A 262 -18.86 0.64 22.49
CA PHE A 262 -18.82 0.29 21.07
C PHE A 262 -18.52 1.49 20.17
N VAL A 263 -18.91 2.72 20.56
CA VAL A 263 -18.50 3.94 19.84
C VAL A 263 -16.98 4.08 19.88
N TRP A 264 -16.37 3.90 21.05
CA TRP A 264 -14.91 3.94 21.19
C TRP A 264 -14.23 2.80 20.42
N LEU A 265 -14.80 1.59 20.43
CA LEU A 265 -14.29 0.48 19.64
C LEU A 265 -14.32 0.79 18.13
N ALA A 266 -15.39 1.40 17.63
CA ALA A 266 -15.47 1.84 16.23
C ALA A 266 -14.41 2.90 15.90
N ILE A 267 -14.19 3.87 16.80
CA ILE A 267 -13.11 4.87 16.68
C ILE A 267 -11.74 4.19 16.61
N ASP A 268 -11.47 3.21 17.48
CA ASP A 268 -10.21 2.49 17.48
C ASP A 268 -9.99 1.71 16.18
N LYS A 269 -11.05 1.12 15.62
CA LYS A 269 -11.01 0.48 14.31
C LYS A 269 -10.69 1.46 13.17
N TYR A 270 -11.28 2.65 13.17
CA TYR A 270 -10.95 3.66 12.16
C TYR A 270 -9.53 4.23 12.35
N LYS A 271 -9.06 4.40 13.59
CA LYS A 271 -7.66 4.79 13.86
C LYS A 271 -6.68 3.71 13.38
N GLN A 272 -6.98 2.44 13.67
CA GLN A 272 -6.19 1.30 13.16
C GLN A 272 -6.14 1.34 11.63
N ALA A 273 -7.28 1.53 10.97
CA ALA A 273 -7.34 1.63 9.51
C ALA A 273 -6.48 2.78 8.95
N ALA A 274 -6.58 3.97 9.53
CA ALA A 274 -5.80 5.12 9.11
C ALA A 274 -4.28 4.90 9.29
N VAL A 275 -3.87 4.30 10.42
CA VAL A 275 -2.44 4.00 10.68
C VAL A 275 -1.88 2.96 9.71
N LEU A 276 -2.65 1.91 9.40
CA LEU A 276 -2.24 0.87 8.46
C LEU A 276 -2.09 1.43 7.03
N ALA A 277 -3.02 2.29 6.60
CA ALA A 277 -3.02 2.87 5.27
C ALA A 277 -2.08 4.07 5.09
N ARG A 278 -1.55 4.63 6.18
CA ARG A 278 -0.77 5.88 6.17
C ARG A 278 0.36 5.85 5.14
N GLU A 279 0.35 6.82 4.22
CA GLU A 279 1.35 6.97 3.14
C GLU A 279 1.46 5.77 2.18
N ARG A 280 0.52 4.82 2.25
CA ARG A 280 0.52 3.55 1.50
C ARG A 280 -0.70 3.43 0.61
N ASP A 281 -1.87 3.68 1.18
CA ASP A 281 -3.15 3.76 0.48
C ASP A 281 -3.86 5.04 0.92
N LEU A 282 -3.58 6.14 0.20
CA LEU A 282 -4.13 7.46 0.51
C LEU A 282 -5.66 7.49 0.47
N GLU A 283 -6.29 6.60 -0.30
CA GLU A 283 -7.75 6.52 -0.40
C GLU A 283 -8.34 5.85 0.84
N ALA A 284 -7.76 4.73 1.29
CA ALA A 284 -8.14 4.08 2.53
C ALA A 284 -7.87 4.96 3.76
N GLU A 285 -6.71 5.65 3.79
CA GLU A 285 -6.35 6.59 4.85
C GLU A 285 -7.36 7.75 4.92
N GLY A 286 -7.60 8.42 3.79
CA GLY A 286 -8.54 9.52 3.71
C GLY A 286 -9.98 9.10 4.08
N SER A 287 -10.39 7.91 3.65
CA SER A 287 -11.70 7.36 4.01
C SER A 287 -11.82 7.12 5.51
N ALA A 288 -10.83 6.50 6.15
CA ALA A 288 -10.82 6.24 7.59
C ALA A 288 -10.80 7.54 8.41
N LEU A 289 -10.02 8.54 8.00
CA LEU A 289 -9.99 9.86 8.64
C LEU A 289 -11.33 10.59 8.50
N SER A 290 -11.97 10.53 7.32
CA SER A 290 -13.31 11.10 7.12
C SER A 290 -14.35 10.43 8.03
N ARG A 291 -14.28 9.10 8.20
CA ARG A 291 -15.14 8.36 9.16
C ARG A 291 -14.89 8.77 10.61
N LEU A 292 -13.63 9.01 11.01
CA LEU A 292 -13.33 9.57 12.34
C LEU A 292 -13.97 10.95 12.51
N GLY A 293 -13.84 11.84 11.53
CA GLY A 293 -14.51 13.14 11.52
C GLY A 293 -16.01 13.01 11.73
N HIS A 294 -16.64 12.07 11.01
CA HIS A 294 -18.06 11.77 11.11
C HIS A 294 -18.49 11.35 12.51
N VAL A 295 -17.78 10.41 13.14
CA VAL A 295 -18.11 9.96 14.50
C VAL A 295 -17.93 11.08 15.52
N TYR A 296 -16.81 11.82 15.45
CA TYR A 296 -16.55 12.93 16.37
C TYR A 296 -17.58 14.06 16.24
N LYS A 297 -18.01 14.42 15.02
CA LYS A 297 -19.03 15.46 14.80
C LYS A 297 -20.44 14.95 15.10
N GLY A 298 -20.81 13.82 14.48
CA GLY A 298 -22.17 13.30 14.45
C GLY A 298 -22.61 12.66 15.76
N VAL A 299 -21.74 11.86 16.38
CA VAL A 299 -22.05 11.07 17.57
C VAL A 299 -21.58 11.80 18.83
N LEU A 300 -20.30 12.16 18.90
CA LEU A 300 -19.70 12.73 20.12
C LEU A 300 -19.89 14.24 20.28
N LYS A 301 -20.36 14.93 19.23
CA LYS A 301 -20.52 16.40 19.19
C LYS A 301 -19.23 17.18 19.51
N MET A 302 -18.07 16.61 19.19
CA MET A 302 -16.74 17.19 19.39
C MET A 302 -16.24 17.87 18.11
N GLU A 303 -16.77 19.04 17.79
CA GLU A 303 -16.51 19.72 16.50
C GLU A 303 -15.03 20.03 16.22
N LYS A 304 -14.27 20.45 17.23
CA LYS A 304 -12.84 20.77 17.06
C LYS A 304 -12.04 19.54 16.64
N THR A 305 -12.27 18.42 17.32
CA THR A 305 -11.63 17.13 17.01
C THR A 305 -12.07 16.61 15.65
N ALA A 306 -13.36 16.70 15.33
CA ALA A 306 -13.88 16.33 14.03
C ALA A 306 -13.24 17.14 12.89
N HIS A 307 -13.10 18.46 13.07
CA HIS A 307 -12.44 19.33 12.09
C HIS A 307 -11.00 18.91 11.84
N THR A 308 -10.23 18.53 12.87
CA THR A 308 -8.86 18.01 12.68
C THR A 308 -8.81 16.80 11.76
N TYR A 309 -9.75 15.86 11.90
CA TYR A 309 -9.80 14.67 11.06
C TYR A 309 -10.28 14.97 9.63
N TYR A 310 -11.34 15.77 9.48
CA TYR A 310 -11.82 16.19 8.17
C TYR A 310 -10.80 17.04 7.42
N PHE A 311 -10.04 17.90 8.11
CA PHE A 311 -8.97 18.69 7.51
C PHE A 311 -7.89 17.80 6.91
N LYS A 312 -7.38 16.82 7.67
CA LYS A 312 -6.41 15.85 7.16
C LYS A 312 -6.94 15.03 5.97
N ALA A 313 -8.21 14.58 6.06
CA ALA A 313 -8.84 13.89 4.94
C ALA A 313 -8.94 14.79 3.70
N ALA A 314 -9.29 16.08 3.86
CA ALA A 314 -9.33 17.03 2.76
C ALA A 314 -7.93 17.30 2.16
N GLU A 315 -6.88 17.36 2.98
CA GLU A 315 -5.49 17.47 2.48
C GLU A 315 -5.11 16.29 1.60
N LEU A 316 -5.43 15.06 2.02
CA LEU A 316 -5.22 13.86 1.19
C LEU A 316 -6.07 13.91 -0.09
N ALA A 317 -7.30 14.40 -0.01
CA ALA A 317 -8.16 14.54 -1.19
C ALA A 317 -7.57 15.48 -2.26
N LEU A 318 -6.76 16.47 -1.87
CA LEU A 318 -6.09 17.41 -2.76
C LEU A 318 -4.87 16.82 -3.49
N THR A 319 -4.35 15.66 -3.06
CA THR A 319 -3.26 14.98 -3.78
C THR A 319 -3.76 14.23 -5.03
N PHE A 320 -5.07 14.02 -5.13
CA PHE A 320 -5.68 13.40 -6.31
C PHE A 320 -6.07 14.44 -7.36
N SER A 321 -6.26 13.99 -8.61
CA SER A 321 -6.80 14.87 -9.64
C SER A 321 -8.26 15.27 -9.33
N PRO A 322 -8.70 16.49 -9.67
CA PRO A 322 -10.06 16.95 -9.34
C PRO A 322 -11.18 16.01 -9.80
N GLY A 323 -11.02 15.39 -10.98
CA GLY A 323 -11.98 14.41 -11.51
C GLY A 323 -12.01 13.06 -10.79
N ARG A 324 -10.95 12.71 -10.04
CA ARG A 324 -10.94 11.54 -9.14
C ARG A 324 -11.55 11.92 -7.79
N THR A 325 -11.14 13.05 -7.22
CA THR A 325 -11.65 13.55 -5.93
C THR A 325 -13.18 13.69 -5.95
N SER A 326 -13.76 14.18 -7.06
CA SER A 326 -15.20 14.33 -7.20
C SER A 326 -15.98 13.00 -7.23
N LYS A 327 -15.32 11.85 -7.39
CA LYS A 327 -15.96 10.52 -7.34
C LYS A 327 -15.85 9.87 -5.95
N LEU A 328 -15.02 10.43 -5.07
CA LEU A 328 -14.77 9.88 -3.74
C LEU A 328 -15.72 10.53 -2.73
N ALA A 329 -16.74 9.80 -2.29
CA ALA A 329 -17.75 10.31 -1.35
C ALA A 329 -17.13 10.84 -0.04
N TRP A 330 -16.13 10.15 0.50
CA TRP A 330 -15.44 10.55 1.72
C TRP A 330 -14.69 11.89 1.56
N ALA A 331 -14.19 12.17 0.35
CA ALA A 331 -13.45 13.39 0.03
C ALA A 331 -14.40 14.58 -0.13
N GLN A 332 -15.53 14.37 -0.82
CA GLN A 332 -16.59 15.37 -0.91
C GLN A 332 -17.11 15.77 0.47
N GLU A 333 -17.34 14.78 1.34
CA GLU A 333 -17.75 15.02 2.73
C GLU A 333 -16.70 15.85 3.47
N ALA A 334 -15.43 15.42 3.46
CA ALA A 334 -14.36 16.13 4.16
C ALA A 334 -14.20 17.59 3.70
N ILE A 335 -14.21 17.84 2.39
CA ILE A 335 -14.10 19.19 1.82
C ILE A 335 -15.28 20.07 2.24
N ARG A 336 -16.51 19.54 2.17
CA ARG A 336 -17.71 20.26 2.62
C ARG A 336 -17.61 20.64 4.10
N GLU A 337 -17.24 19.68 4.93
CA GLU A 337 -17.15 19.82 6.38
C GLU A 337 -16.08 20.85 6.81
N VAL A 338 -14.93 20.86 6.12
CA VAL A 338 -13.90 21.89 6.30
C VAL A 338 -14.42 23.26 5.89
N GLY A 339 -15.11 23.36 4.75
CA GLY A 339 -15.69 24.62 4.28
C GLY A 339 -16.76 25.18 5.21
N GLU A 340 -17.65 24.34 5.72
CA GLU A 340 -18.67 24.73 6.72
C GLU A 340 -18.03 25.23 8.02
N HIS A 341 -16.99 24.55 8.51
CA HIS A 341 -16.27 24.97 9.69
C HIS A 341 -15.61 26.34 9.49
N GLN A 342 -14.91 26.55 8.37
CA GLN A 342 -14.27 27.82 8.05
C GLN A 342 -15.28 28.96 7.93
N GLU A 343 -16.42 28.70 7.28
CA GLU A 343 -17.48 29.71 7.14
C GLU A 343 -18.08 30.08 8.50
N ARG A 344 -18.32 29.12 9.36
CA ARG A 344 -18.81 29.39 10.72
C ARG A 344 -17.80 30.21 11.52
N VAL A 345 -16.52 29.85 11.49
CA VAL A 345 -15.47 30.62 12.19
C VAL A 345 -15.44 32.06 11.68
N ARG A 346 -15.50 32.28 10.35
CA ARG A 346 -15.59 33.63 9.77
C ARG A 346 -16.82 34.41 10.26
N ARG A 347 -17.98 33.76 10.35
CA ARG A 347 -19.22 34.40 10.87
C ARG A 347 -19.11 34.76 12.34
N GLU A 348 -18.55 33.86 13.16
CA GLU A 348 -18.33 34.11 14.58
C GLU A 348 -17.33 35.25 14.81
N GLU A 349 -16.25 35.30 14.03
CA GLU A 349 -15.28 36.41 14.05
C GLU A 349 -15.92 37.74 13.61
N ALA A 350 -16.67 37.75 12.51
CA ALA A 350 -17.38 38.93 12.04
C ALA A 350 -18.44 39.41 13.04
N ALA A 351 -19.18 38.50 13.67
CA ALA A 351 -20.17 38.84 14.69
C ALA A 351 -19.53 39.42 15.96
N LYS A 352 -18.38 38.87 16.40
CA LYS A 352 -17.61 39.43 17.51
C LYS A 352 -17.07 40.82 17.17
N GLU A 353 -16.54 40.98 15.96
CA GLU A 353 -16.04 42.26 15.49
C GLU A 353 -17.16 43.31 15.44
N GLU A 354 -18.34 42.95 14.94
CA GLU A 354 -19.52 43.83 14.93
C GLU A 354 -19.99 44.16 16.35
N GLN A 355 -20.05 43.16 17.25
CA GLN A 355 -20.43 43.37 18.64
C GLN A 355 -19.45 44.31 19.37
N GLU A 356 -18.14 44.19 19.10
CA GLU A 356 -17.12 45.07 19.66
C GLU A 356 -17.18 46.49 19.09
N ARG A 357 -17.50 46.63 17.79
CA ARG A 357 -17.57 47.93 17.10
C ARG A 357 -18.87 48.67 17.34
N GLY A 358 -19.99 47.97 17.46
CA GLY A 358 -21.34 48.53 17.55
C GLY A 358 -21.50 49.65 18.59
N PRO A 359 -21.07 49.47 19.86
CA PRO A 359 -21.15 50.51 20.87
C PRO A 359 -20.38 51.78 20.49
N TRP A 360 -19.22 51.63 19.85
CA TRP A 360 -18.44 52.78 19.38
C TRP A 360 -19.07 53.46 18.18
N LEU A 361 -19.73 52.72 17.29
CA LEU A 361 -20.47 53.28 16.16
C LEU A 361 -21.65 54.13 16.64
N GLU A 362 -22.37 53.70 17.68
CA GLU A 362 -23.45 54.52 18.28
C GLU A 362 -22.89 55.78 18.96
N ILE A 363 -21.77 55.68 19.71
CA ILE A 363 -21.10 56.84 20.30
C ILE A 363 -20.62 57.83 19.21
N LEU A 364 -20.17 57.31 18.07
CA LEU A 364 -19.66 58.09 16.94
C LEU A 364 -20.75 58.54 15.97
N LYS A 365 -22.02 58.20 16.19
CA LYS A 365 -23.10 58.37 15.20
C LYS A 365 -23.22 59.78 14.64
N ASP A 366 -23.16 60.79 15.51
CA ASP A 366 -23.26 62.20 15.09
C ASP A 366 -22.00 62.66 14.34
N GLU A 367 -20.81 62.23 14.79
CA GLU A 367 -19.54 62.49 14.12
C GLU A 367 -19.52 61.85 12.72
N LEU A 368 -20.01 60.62 12.60
CA LEU A 368 -20.13 59.89 11.33
C LEU A 368 -21.18 60.51 10.41
N ALA A 369 -22.30 61.01 10.95
CA ALA A 369 -23.30 61.73 10.16
C ALA A 369 -22.78 63.07 9.63
N ALA A 370 -21.90 63.76 10.39
CA ALA A 370 -21.19 64.94 9.91
C ALA A 370 -20.21 64.59 8.79
N LEU A 371 -19.41 63.53 8.98
CA LEU A 371 -18.49 63.02 7.95
C LEU A 371 -19.21 62.58 6.68
N GLN A 372 -20.35 61.90 6.80
CA GLN A 372 -21.19 61.48 5.66
C GLN A 372 -21.76 62.70 4.90
N ARG A 373 -22.16 63.76 5.59
CA ARG A 373 -22.57 65.01 4.93
C ARG A 373 -21.39 65.71 4.25
N ALA A 374 -20.21 65.68 4.85
CA ALA A 374 -19.01 66.22 4.22
C ALA A 374 -18.60 65.39 2.98
N VAL A 375 -18.81 64.06 3.00
CA VAL A 375 -18.46 63.18 1.89
C VAL A 375 -19.36 63.39 0.67
N THR A 376 -20.55 63.97 0.77
CA THR A 376 -21.36 64.27 -0.43
C THR A 376 -20.79 65.41 -1.27
N GLY A 377 -19.89 66.24 -0.71
CA GLY A 377 -19.22 67.33 -1.42
C GLY A 377 -18.08 66.88 -2.35
N SER A 378 -17.28 67.84 -2.83
CA SER A 378 -16.07 67.52 -3.60
C SER A 378 -15.03 66.79 -2.75
N ALA A 379 -14.15 66.00 -3.37
CA ALA A 379 -13.07 65.33 -2.65
C ALA A 379 -12.16 66.33 -1.91
N GLU A 380 -11.93 67.50 -2.51
CA GLU A 380 -11.21 68.60 -1.89
C GLU A 380 -11.89 69.11 -0.60
N ALA A 381 -13.20 69.40 -0.68
CA ALA A 381 -13.96 69.86 0.47
C ALA A 381 -14.00 68.82 1.59
N PHE A 382 -14.15 67.55 1.23
CA PHE A 382 -14.12 66.45 2.20
C PHE A 382 -12.74 66.32 2.88
N LEU A 383 -11.65 66.38 2.13
CA LEU A 383 -10.28 66.31 2.69
C LEU A 383 -9.99 67.48 3.63
N LYS A 384 -10.38 68.72 3.26
CA LYS A 384 -10.24 69.88 4.15
C LYS A 384 -11.02 69.68 5.44
N HIS A 385 -12.29 69.32 5.33
CA HIS A 385 -13.16 69.05 6.49
C HIS A 385 -12.56 67.96 7.40
N LEU A 386 -12.08 66.87 6.81
CA LEU A 386 -11.52 65.73 7.53
C LEU A 386 -10.28 66.12 8.34
N TYR A 387 -9.31 66.81 7.74
CA TYR A 387 -8.08 67.20 8.45
C TYR A 387 -8.31 68.32 9.47
N GLU A 388 -9.34 69.15 9.29
CA GLU A 388 -9.70 70.19 10.25
C GLU A 388 -10.42 69.59 11.48
N LYS A 389 -11.42 68.74 11.25
CA LYS A 389 -12.29 68.21 12.34
C LYS A 389 -11.74 66.95 12.98
N HIS A 390 -10.99 66.14 12.24
CA HIS A 390 -10.42 64.88 12.70
C HIS A 390 -8.94 64.76 12.31
N PRO A 391 -8.06 65.69 12.74
CA PRO A 391 -6.66 65.69 12.32
C PRO A 391 -5.96 64.35 12.64
N PRO A 392 -5.05 63.86 11.78
CA PRO A 392 -4.30 62.65 12.06
C PRO A 392 -3.51 62.77 13.36
N LYS A 393 -3.38 61.66 14.10
CA LYS A 393 -2.65 61.67 15.38
C LYS A 393 -1.13 61.75 15.23
N ASN A 394 -0.59 61.40 14.06
CA ASN A 394 0.82 61.63 13.74
C ASN A 394 1.03 63.09 13.29
N PRO A 395 1.85 63.90 13.99
CA PRO A 395 2.09 65.30 13.63
C PRO A 395 2.66 65.51 12.22
N ASP A 396 3.35 64.50 11.67
CA ASP A 396 3.95 64.57 10.33
C ASP A 396 2.91 64.35 9.22
N HIS A 397 1.73 63.82 9.54
CA HIS A 397 0.67 63.54 8.59
C HIS A 397 -0.14 64.82 8.31
N LYS A 398 0.37 65.64 7.40
CA LYS A 398 -0.28 66.89 6.97
C LYS A 398 -1.01 66.73 5.65
N LEU A 399 -2.05 67.55 5.45
CA LEU A 399 -2.79 67.59 4.20
C LEU A 399 -1.86 68.07 3.08
N GLY A 400 -1.79 67.29 1.99
CA GLY A 400 -1.00 67.65 0.81
C GLY A 400 -1.64 68.79 0.00
N PRO A 401 -0.98 69.22 -1.09
CA PRO A 401 -1.56 70.22 -1.99
C PRO A 401 -2.87 69.71 -2.58
N LEU A 402 -3.84 70.62 -2.67
CA LEU A 402 -5.12 70.41 -3.31
C LEU A 402 -5.18 71.28 -4.56
N GLY A 403 -5.81 70.80 -5.62
CA GLY A 403 -5.90 71.53 -6.89
C GLY A 403 -6.98 70.98 -7.79
N THR A 404 -7.29 71.74 -8.85
CA THR A 404 -8.31 71.38 -9.86
C THR A 404 -7.90 70.19 -10.73
N ASP A 405 -6.61 69.83 -10.71
CA ASP A 405 -6.08 68.65 -11.39
C ASP A 405 -6.55 67.35 -10.69
N PRO A 406 -7.26 66.46 -11.39
CA PRO A 406 -7.68 65.15 -10.87
C PRO A 406 -6.54 64.31 -10.29
N ASP A 407 -5.32 64.37 -10.85
CA ASP A 407 -4.18 63.58 -10.38
C ASP A 407 -3.64 64.07 -9.04
N ILE A 408 -3.69 65.39 -8.80
CA ILE A 408 -3.32 65.98 -7.51
C ILE A 408 -4.32 65.52 -6.43
N THR A 409 -5.62 65.58 -6.75
CA THR A 409 -6.68 65.13 -5.84
C THR A 409 -6.61 63.64 -5.55
N LYS A 410 -6.33 62.82 -6.56
CA LYS A 410 -6.13 61.37 -6.43
C LYS A 410 -4.97 61.02 -5.50
N LYS A 411 -3.82 61.70 -5.65
CA LYS A 411 -2.65 61.53 -4.76
C LYS A 411 -2.95 61.97 -3.33
N ALA A 412 -3.71 63.06 -3.14
CA ALA A 412 -4.12 63.53 -1.82
C ALA A 412 -5.03 62.53 -1.10
N LEU A 413 -6.00 61.92 -1.81
CA LEU A 413 -6.86 60.87 -1.28
C LEU A 413 -6.07 59.63 -0.87
N LEU A 414 -5.15 59.13 -1.71
CA LEU A 414 -4.28 57.99 -1.35
C LEU A 414 -3.45 58.26 -0.09
N ARG A 415 -2.91 59.48 0.03
CA ARG A 415 -2.14 59.88 1.20
C ARG A 415 -3.02 59.91 2.45
N ALA A 416 -4.22 60.47 2.35
CA ALA A 416 -5.19 60.45 3.45
C ALA A 416 -5.58 59.01 3.86
N ILE A 417 -5.84 58.11 2.91
CA ILE A 417 -6.10 56.69 3.20
C ILE A 417 -4.96 56.09 4.01
N SER A 418 -3.71 56.36 3.63
CA SER A 418 -2.53 55.92 4.37
C SER A 418 -2.42 56.53 5.77
N HIS A 419 -2.86 57.77 5.98
CA HIS A 419 -2.83 58.44 7.28
C HIS A 419 -3.86 57.88 8.26
N TYR A 420 -5.05 57.51 7.78
CA TYR A 420 -6.18 57.03 8.59
C TYR A 420 -6.38 55.50 8.56
N HIS A 421 -5.49 54.74 7.91
CA HIS A 421 -5.55 53.28 7.91
C HIS A 421 -5.45 52.73 9.34
N THR A 422 -6.22 51.70 9.66
CA THR A 422 -6.31 51.10 11.00
C THR A 422 -4.97 50.52 11.46
N ASP A 423 -4.16 49.97 10.56
CA ASP A 423 -2.81 49.44 10.88
C ASP A 423 -1.87 50.47 11.52
N LYS A 424 -2.05 51.77 11.20
CA LYS A 424 -1.25 52.86 11.80
C LYS A 424 -1.95 53.55 12.96
N ASN A 425 -3.23 53.22 13.19
CA ASN A 425 -4.12 53.85 14.16
C ASN A 425 -4.73 52.81 15.11
N LEU A 426 -3.89 51.87 15.57
CA LEU A 426 -4.30 50.76 16.43
C LEU A 426 -4.91 51.24 17.75
N ALA A 427 -5.91 50.50 18.25
CA ALA A 427 -6.57 50.79 19.53
C ALA A 427 -5.59 50.91 20.70
N ALA A 428 -4.51 50.11 20.71
CA ALA A 428 -3.50 50.14 21.77
C ALA A 428 -2.77 51.49 21.88
N LYS A 429 -2.67 52.26 20.79
CA LYS A 429 -1.92 53.52 20.74
C LYS A 429 -2.81 54.76 20.86
N HIS A 430 -4.01 54.71 20.28
CA HIS A 430 -4.87 55.89 20.15
C HIS A 430 -6.30 55.68 20.68
N GLY A 431 -6.58 54.51 21.27
CA GLY A 431 -7.88 54.15 21.83
C GLY A 431 -8.83 53.56 20.79
N LYS A 432 -9.75 52.69 21.26
CA LYS A 432 -10.69 51.96 20.40
C LYS A 432 -11.64 52.89 19.63
N LYS A 433 -12.11 53.98 20.25
CA LYS A 433 -12.92 55.01 19.59
C LYS A 433 -12.24 55.56 18.32
N TRP A 434 -10.95 55.90 18.42
CA TRP A 434 -10.19 56.45 17.29
C TRP A 434 -9.94 55.41 16.20
N GLU A 435 -9.60 54.18 16.58
CA GLU A 435 -9.44 53.08 15.63
C GLU A 435 -10.72 52.84 14.81
N VAL A 436 -11.88 52.77 15.46
CA VAL A 436 -13.18 52.57 14.80
C VAL A 436 -13.51 53.76 13.89
N LEU A 437 -13.29 55.00 14.35
CA LEU A 437 -13.49 56.20 13.55
C LEU A 437 -12.58 56.22 12.31
N CYS A 438 -11.29 55.89 12.47
CA CYS A 438 -10.33 55.76 11.38
C CYS A 438 -10.75 54.70 10.34
N GLY A 439 -11.31 53.58 10.79
CA GLY A 439 -11.89 52.57 9.91
C GLY A 439 -13.01 53.13 9.02
N GLN A 440 -13.93 53.91 9.59
CA GLN A 440 -15.00 54.57 8.83
C GLN A 440 -14.49 55.69 7.91
N ILE A 441 -13.55 56.52 8.39
CA ILE A 441 -12.88 57.55 7.58
C ILE A 441 -12.23 56.93 6.36
N THR A 442 -11.47 55.84 6.56
CA THR A 442 -10.82 55.11 5.46
C THR A 442 -11.83 54.57 4.46
N ARG A 443 -12.99 54.07 4.91
CA ARG A 443 -14.10 53.66 4.03
C ARG A 443 -14.63 54.81 3.17
N PHE A 444 -14.87 55.98 3.76
CA PHE A 444 -15.31 57.18 3.04
C PHE A 444 -14.27 57.67 2.03
N LEU A 445 -12.99 57.67 2.42
CA LEU A 445 -11.90 58.04 1.52
C LEU A 445 -11.76 57.07 0.34
N ASN A 446 -11.87 55.76 0.58
CA ASN A 446 -11.84 54.74 -0.47
C ASN A 446 -13.00 54.88 -1.46
N SER A 447 -14.21 55.17 -0.96
CA SER A 447 -15.37 55.46 -1.82
C SER A 447 -15.09 56.65 -2.73
N LYS A 448 -14.54 57.76 -2.19
CA LYS A 448 -14.15 58.92 -3.00
C LYS A 448 -13.05 58.61 -4.00
N TYR A 449 -12.01 57.87 -3.58
CA TYR A 449 -10.89 57.51 -4.43
C TYR A 449 -11.33 56.68 -5.65
N THR A 450 -12.35 55.84 -5.50
CA THR A 450 -12.85 55.00 -6.60
C THR A 450 -13.41 55.81 -7.77
N TYR A 451 -13.89 57.05 -7.55
CA TYR A 451 -14.32 57.95 -8.63
C TYR A 451 -13.16 58.53 -9.46
N TYR A 452 -11.91 58.33 -9.01
CA TYR A 452 -10.69 58.77 -9.70
C TYR A 452 -9.82 57.58 -10.17
N LYS A 453 -10.33 56.34 -10.01
CA LYS A 453 -9.78 55.16 -10.70
C LYS A 453 -10.25 55.18 -12.13
#